data_AF-A0A0L0SGQ8-F1
#
_entry.id   AF-A0A0L0SGQ8-F1
#
_cell.length_a   1.000
_cell.length_b   1.000
_cell.length_c   1.000
_cell.angle_alpha   90.00
_cell.angle_beta   90.00
_cell.angle_gamma   90.00
#
_symmetry.space_group_name_H-M   'P 1'
#
loop_
_entity.id
_entity.type
_entity.pdbx_description
1 polymer ?
#
loop_
_entity_poly.entity_id
_entity_poly.type
_entity_poly.pdbx_seq_one_letter_code
_entity_poly.pdbx_strand_id
1 'polypeptide(L)'
;MANPICLDILRSEWTPVLGITKALLSVQQLLESPEPDDPQDAVVAAHYKRDRRDFERTATAWTQFYAKAGDAAADMDLEKLGVDASAVQRLVEMGFAMAAVVRALRQAQGNEDAAVEKLLSSM
;
A
#
# COMPACT_ATOMS: atom_id res chain seq x y z
N MET A 1 7.23 -15.78 -20.46
CA MET A 1 6.56 -14.70 -19.70
C MET A 1 6.01 -15.32 -18.44
N ALA A 2 6.66 -15.12 -17.29
CA ALA A 2 6.17 -15.65 -16.02
C ALA A 2 5.02 -14.76 -15.55
N ASN A 3 3.85 -15.36 -15.29
CA ASN A 3 2.78 -14.65 -14.61
C ASN A 3 3.23 -14.45 -13.15
N PRO A 4 3.38 -13.22 -12.63
CA PRO A 4 3.94 -12.98 -11.29
C PRO A 4 3.03 -13.45 -10.16
N ILE A 5 1.77 -13.79 -10.47
CA ILE A 5 0.74 -14.15 -9.50
C ILE A 5 0.23 -15.54 -9.86
N CYS A 6 0.45 -16.53 -8.99
CA CYS A 6 -0.12 -17.86 -9.12
C CYS A 6 -1.54 -17.85 -8.58
N LEU A 7 -2.51 -17.63 -9.46
CA LEU A 7 -3.93 -17.70 -9.11
C LEU A 7 -4.69 -18.41 -10.23
N ASP A 8 -5.30 -19.55 -9.91
CA ASP A 8 -5.94 -20.43 -10.90
C ASP A 8 -7.07 -19.74 -11.67
N ILE A 9 -7.80 -18.84 -11.01
CA ILE A 9 -8.86 -18.03 -11.64
C ILE A 9 -8.34 -17.02 -12.67
N LEU A 10 -7.04 -16.74 -12.68
CA LEU A 10 -6.37 -15.89 -13.68
C LEU A 10 -5.65 -16.73 -14.75
N ARG A 11 -5.66 -18.06 -14.62
CA ARG A 11 -5.04 -18.99 -15.57
C ARG A 11 -6.09 -19.92 -16.20
N SER A 12 -6.40 -21.05 -15.57
CA SER A 12 -7.21 -22.14 -16.15
C SER A 12 -8.67 -22.11 -15.71
N GLU A 13 -8.96 -21.54 -14.55
CA GLU A 13 -10.31 -21.51 -13.95
C GLU A 13 -11.05 -20.19 -14.25
N TRP A 14 -10.52 -19.37 -15.16
CA TRP A 14 -11.20 -18.15 -15.57
C TRP A 14 -12.47 -18.48 -16.35
N THR A 15 -13.58 -17.87 -15.93
CA THR A 15 -14.88 -17.98 -16.61
C THR A 15 -15.43 -16.58 -16.88
N PRO A 16 -16.22 -16.37 -17.96
CA PRO A 16 -16.81 -15.06 -18.28
C PRO A 16 -17.74 -14.50 -17.18
N VAL A 17 -18.13 -15.34 -16.22
CA VAL A 17 -18.96 -14.99 -15.06
C VAL A 17 -18.11 -14.40 -13.91
N LEU A 18 -16.79 -14.63 -13.91
CA LEU A 18 -15.86 -14.08 -12.93
C LEU A 18 -15.57 -12.61 -13.28
N GLY A 19 -16.36 -11.71 -12.69
CA GLY A 19 -16.10 -10.28 -12.75
C GLY A 19 -14.83 -9.88 -11.98
N ILE A 20 -14.31 -8.68 -12.28
CA ILE A 20 -13.10 -8.09 -11.67
C ILE A 20 -13.16 -8.13 -10.13
N THR A 21 -14.34 -7.93 -9.55
CA THR A 21 -14.57 -8.01 -8.10
C THR A 21 -14.19 -9.37 -7.51
N LYS A 22 -14.53 -10.48 -8.18
CA LYS A 22 -14.18 -11.83 -7.71
C LYS A 22 -12.68 -12.09 -7.86
N ALA A 23 -12.06 -11.54 -8.90
CA ALA A 23 -10.61 -11.63 -9.08
C ALA A 23 -9.86 -10.88 -7.95
N LEU A 24 -10.27 -9.65 -7.64
CA LEU A 24 -9.68 -8.85 -6.55
C LEU A 24 -9.88 -9.51 -5.18
N LEU A 25 -11.07 -10.06 -4.91
CA LEU A 25 -11.35 -10.76 -3.66
C LEU A 25 -10.47 -12.00 -3.49
N SER A 26 -10.21 -12.73 -4.57
CA SER A 26 -9.33 -13.89 -4.52
C SER A 26 -7.86 -13.51 -4.31
N VAL A 27 -7.41 -12.38 -4.87
CA VAL A 27 -6.08 -11.82 -4.56
C VAL A 27 -5.99 -11.41 -3.08
N GLN A 28 -7.03 -10.77 -2.54
CA GLN A 28 -7.08 -10.44 -1.11
C GLN A 28 -6.98 -11.69 -0.23
N GLN A 29 -7.73 -12.75 -0.57
CA GLN A 29 -7.67 -14.03 0.15
C GLN A 29 -6.29 -14.67 0.09
N LEU A 30 -5.59 -14.57 -1.05
CA LEU A 30 -4.22 -15.09 -1.18
C LEU A 30 -3.23 -14.34 -0.26
N LEU A 31 -3.43 -13.04 -0.06
CA LEU A 31 -2.60 -12.25 0.87
C LEU A 31 -2.90 -12.61 2.34
N GLU A 32 -4.14 -12.94 2.67
CA GLU A 32 -4.54 -13.37 4.03
C GLU A 32 -4.10 -14.80 4.35
N SER A 33 -4.12 -15.70 3.36
CA SER A 33 -3.80 -17.12 3.50
C SER A 33 -2.91 -17.59 2.35
N PRO A 34 -1.58 -17.37 2.43
CA PRO A 34 -0.67 -17.82 1.39
C PRO A 34 -0.54 -19.34 1.38
N GLU A 35 -0.39 -19.94 0.20
CA GLU A 35 -0.24 -21.38 -0.01
C GLU A 35 1.25 -21.73 -0.16
N PRO A 36 1.92 -22.25 0.89
CA PRO A 36 3.36 -22.48 0.85
C PRO A 36 3.73 -23.82 0.16
N ASP A 37 2.78 -24.70 -0.13
CA ASP A 37 3.02 -25.98 -0.82
C ASP A 37 3.06 -25.83 -2.36
N ASP A 38 2.48 -24.76 -2.91
CA ASP A 38 2.66 -24.35 -4.32
C ASP A 38 3.25 -22.94 -4.44
N PRO A 39 4.55 -22.76 -4.15
CA PRO A 39 5.12 -21.44 -4.00
C PRO A 39 5.49 -20.79 -5.33
N GLN A 40 5.05 -19.54 -5.52
CA GLN A 40 5.54 -18.70 -6.62
C GLN A 40 7.01 -18.30 -6.44
N ASP A 41 7.45 -18.12 -5.18
CA ASP A 41 8.84 -17.88 -4.79
C ASP A 41 9.24 -18.91 -3.73
N ALA A 42 10.14 -19.82 -4.12
CA ALA A 42 10.61 -20.91 -3.27
C ALA A 42 11.39 -20.42 -2.04
N VAL A 43 12.07 -19.27 -2.12
CA VAL A 43 12.86 -18.72 -1.01
C VAL A 43 11.93 -18.14 0.06
N VAL A 44 10.94 -17.37 -0.38
CA VAL A 44 9.94 -16.77 0.51
C VAL A 44 9.06 -17.84 1.16
N ALA A 45 8.68 -18.88 0.42
CA ALA A 45 7.92 -19.99 0.97
C ALA A 45 8.73 -20.83 1.97
N ALA A 46 10.02 -21.06 1.70
CA ALA A 46 10.90 -21.71 2.67
C ALA A 46 11.06 -20.87 3.94
N HIS A 47 11.15 -19.53 3.82
CA HIS A 47 11.17 -18.62 4.96
C HIS A 47 9.88 -18.69 5.76
N TYR A 48 8.73 -18.68 5.10
CA TYR A 48 7.41 -18.82 5.72
C TYR A 48 7.24 -20.14 6.48
N LYS A 49 7.71 -21.27 5.91
CA LYS A 49 7.67 -22.59 6.55
C LYS A 49 8.66 -22.70 7.71
N ARG A 50 9.83 -22.07 7.60
CA ARG A 50 10.91 -22.15 8.61
C ARG A 50 10.63 -21.26 9.83
N ASP A 51 10.27 -20.01 9.60
CA ASP A 51 10.01 -19.04 10.67
C ASP A 51 8.90 -18.06 10.26
N ARG A 52 7.70 -18.36 10.73
CA ARG A 52 6.52 -17.53 10.50
C ARG A 52 6.68 -16.11 11.04
N ARG A 53 7.28 -15.95 12.23
CA ARG A 53 7.36 -14.65 12.91
C ARG A 53 8.31 -13.71 12.17
N ASP A 54 9.43 -14.24 11.70
CA ASP A 54 10.39 -13.45 10.93
C ASP A 54 9.87 -13.12 9.51
N PHE A 55 9.12 -14.04 8.90
CA PHE A 55 8.37 -13.76 7.68
C PHE A 55 7.38 -12.60 7.87
N GLU A 56 6.55 -12.64 8.93
CA GLU A 56 5.56 -11.58 9.21
C GLU A 56 6.23 -10.21 9.43
N ARG A 57 7.37 -10.17 10.12
CA ARG A 57 8.17 -8.94 10.28
C ARG A 57 8.65 -8.40 8.94
N THR A 58 9.18 -9.28 8.09
CA THR A 58 9.68 -8.91 6.76
C THR A 58 8.54 -8.43 5.87
N ALA A 59 7.44 -9.17 5.81
CA ALA A 59 6.24 -8.79 5.07
C ALA A 59 5.71 -7.42 5.53
N THR A 60 5.64 -7.17 6.84
CA THR A 60 5.22 -5.87 7.38
C THR A 60 6.15 -4.74 6.94
N ALA A 61 7.47 -4.95 7.00
CA ALA A 61 8.43 -3.94 6.54
C ALA A 61 8.25 -3.64 5.04
N TRP A 62 8.07 -4.67 4.22
CA TRP A 62 7.82 -4.51 2.78
C TRP A 62 6.51 -3.76 2.51
N THR A 63 5.43 -4.08 3.21
CA THR A 63 4.17 -3.34 3.13
C THR A 63 4.37 -1.86 3.49
N GLN A 64 5.18 -1.56 4.51
CA GLN A 64 5.49 -0.17 4.88
C GLN A 64 6.28 0.57 3.80
N PHE A 65 7.25 -0.07 3.16
CA PHE A 65 8.08 0.57 2.14
C PHE A 65 7.36 0.73 0.79
N TYR A 66 6.56 -0.27 0.39
CA TYR A 66 6.05 -0.35 -0.98
C TYR A 66 4.54 -0.12 -1.12
N ALA A 67 3.74 -0.40 -0.08
CA ALA A 67 2.28 -0.33 -0.16
C ALA A 67 1.68 0.85 0.64
N LYS A 68 2.36 1.34 1.68
CA LYS A 68 1.84 2.42 2.54
C LYS A 68 1.96 3.86 1.99
N ALA A 69 2.42 4.05 0.76
CA ALA A 69 2.57 5.40 0.19
C ALA A 69 1.22 6.18 0.10
N GLY A 70 0.08 5.48 0.09
CA GLY A 70 -1.26 6.09 0.08
C GLY A 70 -2.11 5.87 1.35
N ASP A 71 -1.91 4.77 2.09
CA ASP A 71 -2.85 4.35 3.16
C ASP A 71 -2.70 5.10 4.49
N ALA A 72 -1.63 5.86 4.70
CA ALA A 72 -1.58 6.76 5.84
C ALA A 72 -2.68 7.85 5.76
N ALA A 73 -3.23 8.11 4.56
CA ALA A 73 -4.27 9.10 4.33
C ALA A 73 -5.67 8.67 4.77
N ALA A 74 -6.01 7.40 4.49
CA ALA A 74 -7.40 6.94 4.51
C ALA A 74 -7.97 6.90 5.95
N ASP A 75 -7.10 6.67 6.93
CA ASP A 75 -7.47 6.62 8.36
C ASP A 75 -7.13 7.91 9.12
N MET A 76 -6.55 8.93 8.47
CA MET A 76 -6.31 10.23 9.10
C MET A 76 -7.54 11.12 8.93
N ASP A 77 -8.34 11.25 9.99
CA ASP A 77 -9.39 12.27 10.13
C ASP A 77 -8.77 13.68 9.97
N LEU A 78 -8.69 14.17 8.73
CA LEU A 78 -8.13 15.47 8.36
C LEU A 78 -8.80 16.63 9.11
N GLU A 79 -10.10 16.51 9.37
CA GLU A 79 -10.88 17.46 10.17
C GLU A 79 -10.40 17.55 11.63
N LYS A 80 -10.01 16.43 12.26
CA LYS A 80 -9.46 16.45 13.64
C LYS A 80 -8.04 17.00 13.69
N LEU A 81 -7.30 16.91 12.59
CA LEU A 81 -5.93 17.41 12.47
C LEU A 81 -5.89 18.92 12.14
N GLY A 82 -7.03 19.53 11.82
CA GLY A 82 -7.12 20.96 11.49
C GLY A 82 -6.42 21.29 10.17
N VAL A 83 -6.38 20.35 9.24
CA VAL A 83 -5.71 20.51 7.94
C VAL A 83 -6.76 20.49 6.83
N ASP A 84 -6.67 21.46 5.92
CA ASP A 84 -7.62 21.58 4.80
C ASP A 84 -7.46 20.42 3.82
N ALA A 85 -8.53 19.66 3.61
CA ALA A 85 -8.53 18.48 2.75
C ALA A 85 -8.22 18.82 1.29
N SER A 86 -8.58 20.03 0.82
CA SER A 86 -8.32 20.46 -0.56
C SER A 86 -6.83 20.78 -0.80
N ALA A 87 -6.16 21.36 0.19
CA ALA A 87 -4.72 21.61 0.17
C ALA A 87 -3.94 20.30 0.12
N VAL A 88 -4.37 19.33 0.92
CA VAL A 88 -3.74 18.02 1.02
C VAL A 88 -3.85 17.26 -0.29
N GLN A 89 -5.04 17.24 -0.90
CA GLN A 89 -5.30 16.58 -2.17
C GLN A 89 -4.37 17.12 -3.27
N ARG A 90 -4.24 18.45 -3.40
CA ARG A 90 -3.36 19.08 -4.39
C ARG A 90 -1.90 18.70 -4.21
N LEU A 91 -1.39 18.70 -2.99
CA LEU A 91 0.01 18.34 -2.72
C LEU A 91 0.27 16.84 -2.95
N VAL A 92 -0.72 15.99 -2.72
CA VAL A 92 -0.62 14.56 -3.03
C VAL A 92 -0.69 14.32 -4.54
N GLU A 93 -1.52 15.07 -5.27
CA GLU A 93 -1.54 15.07 -6.74
C GLU A 93 -0.21 15.52 -7.35
N MET A 94 0.51 16.43 -6.67
CA MET A 94 1.88 16.81 -7.02
C MET A 94 2.92 15.71 -6.75
N GLY A 95 2.52 14.56 -6.19
CA GLY A 95 3.36 13.40 -5.97
C GLY A 95 4.04 13.34 -4.59
N PHE A 96 3.68 14.24 -3.66
CA PHE A 96 4.22 14.18 -2.30
C PHE A 96 3.48 13.14 -1.46
N ALA A 97 4.22 12.41 -0.62
CA ALA A 97 3.63 11.44 0.28
C ALA A 97 2.67 12.12 1.27
N MET A 98 1.45 11.60 1.38
CA MET A 98 0.38 12.17 2.23
C MET A 98 0.85 12.47 3.66
N ALA A 99 1.60 11.55 4.28
CA ALA A 99 2.09 11.72 5.64
C ALA A 99 3.06 12.91 5.80
N ALA A 100 3.86 13.18 4.77
CA ALA A 100 4.74 14.35 4.73
C ALA A 100 3.92 15.63 4.52
N VAL A 101 2.93 15.59 3.62
CA VAL A 101 2.01 16.70 3.32
C VAL A 101 1.24 17.15 4.56
N VAL A 102 0.59 16.21 5.27
CA VAL A 102 -0.17 16.51 6.50
C VAL A 102 0.73 17.12 7.58
N ARG A 103 1.98 16.62 7.71
CA ARG A 103 2.95 17.16 8.67
C ARG A 103 3.40 18.57 8.28
N ALA A 104 3.69 18.81 7.00
CA ALA A 104 4.12 20.09 6.48
C ALA A 104 3.01 21.14 6.62
N LEU A 105 1.77 20.81 6.22
CA LEU A 105 0.61 21.70 6.35
C LEU A 105 0.28 22.02 7.80
N ARG A 106 0.39 21.06 8.72
CA ARG A 106 0.20 21.31 10.16
C ARG A 106 1.24 22.29 10.71
N GLN A 107 2.49 22.17 10.28
CA GLN A 107 3.56 23.09 10.68
C GLN A 107 3.47 24.45 9.99
N ALA A 108 2.89 24.51 8.80
CA ALA A 108 2.68 25.73 8.02
C ALA A 108 1.33 26.41 8.33
N GLN A 109 0.56 25.88 9.30
CA GLN A 109 -0.76 26.39 9.69
C GLN A 109 -1.73 26.55 8.50
N GLY A 110 -1.69 25.61 7.54
CA GLY A 110 -2.53 25.66 6.34
C GLY A 110 -2.02 26.54 5.20
N ASN A 111 -0.83 27.14 5.31
CA ASN A 111 -0.18 27.81 4.18
C ASN A 111 0.45 26.78 3.22
N GLU A 112 -0.10 26.69 2.01
CA GLU A 112 0.33 25.73 0.98
C GLU A 112 1.75 26.00 0.49
N ASP A 113 2.11 27.25 0.19
CA ASP A 113 3.43 27.60 -0.35
C ASP A 113 4.55 27.25 0.65
N ALA A 114 4.34 27.58 1.92
CA ALA A 114 5.27 27.26 2.99
C ALA A 114 5.35 25.73 3.26
N ALA A 115 4.26 25.00 3.04
CA ALA A 115 4.25 23.54 3.13
C ALA A 115 5.04 22.91 1.98
N VAL A 116 4.90 23.41 0.75
CA VAL A 116 5.66 22.96 -0.43
C VAL A 116 7.15 23.21 -0.24
N GLU A 117 7.55 24.41 0.20
CA GLU A 117 8.96 24.73 0.46
C GLU A 117 9.59 23.79 1.49
N LYS A 118 8.83 23.44 2.55
CA LYS A 118 9.26 22.43 3.53
C LYS A 118 9.34 21.02 2.95
N LEU A 119 8.41 20.64 2.09
CA LEU A 119 8.43 19.32 1.42
C LEU A 119 9.62 19.20 0.48
N LEU A 120 9.98 20.27 -0.22
CA LEU A 120 11.10 20.31 -1.15
C LEU A 120 12.45 20.41 -0.43
N SER A 121 12.53 21.12 0.70
CA SER A 121 13.76 21.21 1.52
C SER A 121 13.99 19.98 2.41
N SER A 122 12.98 19.12 2.56
CA SER A 122 13.04 17.84 3.28
C SER A 122 13.46 16.66 2.38
N MET A 123 13.74 16.90 1.10
CA MET A 123 14.16 15.90 0.12
C MET A 123 15.68 15.75 0.04
#